data_AF-A0A1Q3ZGF4-F1
#
_entry.id   AF-A0A1Q3ZGF4-F1
#
_cell.length_a   1.000
_cell.length_b   1.000
_cell.length_c   1.000
_cell.angle_alpha   90.00
_cell.angle_beta   90.00
_cell.angle_gamma   90.00
#
_symmetry.space_group_name_H-M   'P 1'
#
loop_
_entity.id
_entity.type
_entity.pdbx_description
1 polymer ?
#
loop_
_entity_poly.entity_id
_entity_poly.type
_entity_poly.pdbx_seq_one_letter_code
_entity_poly.pdbx_strand_id
1 'polypeptide(L)' 'MIPQTFEQWKHCIVNECQIRLTKEFANQRLEVYKNKQHPETSRFIQLYGEQHLNNIITWFQLI' A
#
# COMPACT_ATOMS: atom_id res chain seq x y z
N MET A 1 -13.34 -3.43 -3.59
CA MET A 1 -13.15 -2.23 -4.43
C MET A 1 -11.67 -1.86 -4.40
N ILE A 2 -11.03 -1.54 -5.52
CA ILE A 2 -9.62 -1.10 -5.53
C ILE A 2 -9.62 0.43 -5.35
N PRO A 3 -8.91 0.98 -4.35
CA PRO A 3 -8.90 2.43 -4.13
C PRO A 3 -8.17 3.12 -5.28
N GLN A 4 -8.76 4.23 -5.76
CA GLN A 4 -8.18 5.01 -6.86
C GLN A 4 -7.52 6.30 -6.38
N THR A 5 -7.79 6.71 -5.14
CA THR A 5 -7.24 7.93 -4.53
C THR A 5 -6.63 7.66 -3.16
N PHE A 6 -5.74 8.54 -2.73
CA PHE A 6 -5.14 8.50 -1.39
C PHE A 6 -6.20 8.47 -0.29
N GLU A 7 -7.23 9.30 -0.37
CA GLU A 7 -8.29 9.36 0.65
C GLU A 7 -9.13 8.08 0.71
N GLN A 8 -9.46 7.48 -0.44
CA GLN A 8 -10.16 6.19 -0.47
C GLN A 8 -9.31 5.09 0.13
N TRP A 9 -8.03 5.05 -0.22
CA TRP A 9 -7.08 4.08 0.31
C TRP A 9 -6.88 4.24 1.82
N LYS A 10 -6.68 5.47 2.30
CA LYS A 10 -6.52 5.79 3.73
C LYS A 10 -7.78 5.44 4.51
N HIS A 11 -8.95 5.76 3.98
CA HIS A 11 -10.22 5.39 4.59
C HIS A 11 -10.37 3.88 4.69
N CYS A 12 -10.05 3.15 3.62
CA CYS A 12 -10.11 1.68 3.61
C CYS A 12 -9.17 1.09 4.66
N ILE A 13 -7.91 1.53 4.74
CA ILE A 13 -6.95 1.02 5.73
C ILE A 13 -7.39 1.33 7.17
N VAL A 14 -7.81 2.56 7.45
CA VAL A 14 -8.08 3.00 8.82
C VAL A 14 -9.45 2.56 9.31
N ASN A 15 -10.48 2.67 8.48
CA ASN A 15 -11.87 2.44 8.90
C ASN A 15 -12.39 1.06 8.49
N GLU A 16 -12.03 0.54 7.32
CA GLU A 16 -12.50 -0.79 6.90
C GLU A 16 -11.60 -1.89 7.46
N CYS A 17 -10.28 -1.74 7.28
CA CYS A 17 -9.28 -2.71 7.76
C CYS A 17 -8.91 -2.49 9.23
N GLN A 18 -9.33 -1.39 9.86
CA GLN A 18 -9.03 -1.05 11.26
C GLN A 18 -7.53 -1.02 11.59
N ILE A 19 -6.70 -0.69 10.59
CA ILE A 19 -5.25 -0.60 10.72
C ILE A 19 -4.89 0.84 11.08
N ARG A 20 -4.12 1.01 12.17
CA ARG A 20 -3.55 2.32 12.50
C ARG A 20 -2.42 2.66 11.53
N LEU A 21 -2.65 3.68 10.71
CA LEU A 21 -1.68 4.15 9.73
C LEU A 21 -0.67 5.08 10.41
N THR A 22 0.33 4.50 11.08
CA THR A 22 1.46 5.24 11.68
C THR A 22 2.65 5.31 10.73
N LYS A 23 3.60 6.20 11.01
CA LYS A 23 4.84 6.33 10.25
C LYS A 23 5.67 5.05 10.28
N GLU A 24 5.72 4.38 11.42
CA GLU A 24 6.44 3.12 11.59
C GLU A 24 5.82 2.03 10.72
N PHE A 25 4.49 1.92 10.72
CA PHE A 25 3.78 0.99 9.85
C PHE A 25 4.01 1.30 8.38
N ALA A 26 3.91 2.57 7.98
CA ALA A 26 4.15 2.99 6.60
C ALA A 26 5.57 2.63 6.12
N ASN A 27 6.59 2.86 6.96
CA ASN A 27 7.97 2.51 6.63
C ASN A 27 8.16 0.99 6.45
N GLN A 28 7.61 0.17 7.34
CA GLN A 28 7.66 -1.30 7.21
C GLN A 28 7.02 -1.77 5.91
N ARG A 29 5.85 -1.20 5.54
CA ARG A 29 5.17 -1.55 4.28
C ARG A 29 5.95 -1.08 3.05
N LEU A 30 6.59 0.09 3.13
CA LEU A 30 7.44 0.60 2.05
C LEU A 30 8.65 -0.30 1.79
N GLU A 31 9.30 -0.84 2.82
CA GLU A 31 10.43 -1.77 2.65
C GLU A 31 10.02 -3.02 1.87
N VAL A 32 8.84 -3.57 2.17
CA VAL A 32 8.27 -4.71 1.45
C VAL A 32 7.96 -4.32 -0.01
N TYR A 33 7.13 -3.28 -0.20
CA TYR A 33 6.60 -2.93 -1.52
C TYR A 33 7.63 -2.33 -2.47
N LYS A 34 8.70 -1.72 -1.97
CA LYS A 34 9.84 -1.28 -2.80
C LYS A 34 10.69 -2.46 -3.29
N ASN A 35 10.64 -3.60 -2.61
CA ASN A 35 11.36 -4.80 -3.03
C ASN A 35 10.52 -5.64 -4.01
N LYS A 36 10.77 -5.49 -5.31
CA LYS A 36 10.07 -6.26 -6.37
C LYS A 36 10.32 -7.77 -6.31
N GLN A 37 11.41 -8.21 -5.68
CA GLN A 37 11.73 -9.64 -5.49
C GLN A 37 11.05 -10.22 -4.25
N HIS A 38 10.43 -9.39 -3.41
CA HIS A 38 9.71 -9.87 -2.25
C HIS A 38 8.45 -10.64 -2.71
N PRO A 39 8.21 -11.87 -2.22
CA PRO A 39 7.08 -12.69 -2.67
C PRO A 39 5.72 -11.99 -2.54
N GLU A 40 5.57 -11.19 -1.47
CA GLU A 40 4.35 -10.39 -1.27
C GLU A 40 4.18 -9.31 -2.34
N THR A 41 5.25 -8.62 -2.72
CA THR A 41 5.23 -7.58 -3.75
C THR A 41 4.96 -8.19 -5.11
N SER A 42 5.60 -9.32 -5.44
CA SER A 42 5.32 -10.04 -6.68
C SER A 42 3.85 -10.49 -6.75
N ARG A 43 3.31 -11.05 -5.66
CA ARG A 43 1.89 -11.43 -5.57
C ARG A 43 0.96 -10.22 -5.68
N PHE A 44 1.32 -9.11 -5.05
CA PHE A 44 0.55 -7.87 -5.13
C PHE A 44 0.46 -7.35 -6.57
N ILE A 45 1.59 -7.32 -7.28
CA ILE A 45 1.65 -6.93 -8.70
C ILE A 45 0.79 -7.87 -9.54
N GLN A 46 0.84 -9.18 -9.31
CA GLN A 46 0.04 -10.14 -10.06
C GLN A 46 -1.47 -9.93 -9.87
N LEU A 47 -1.91 -9.53 -8.68
CA LEU A 47 -3.33 -9.34 -8.36
C LEU A 47 -3.86 -7.96 -8.76
N TYR A 48 -3.04 -6.91 -8.59
CA TYR A 48 -3.49 -5.51 -8.67
C TYR A 48 -2.76 -4.68 -9.73
N GLY A 49 -1.67 -5.21 -10.30
CA GLY A 49 -0.84 -4.54 -11.30
C GLY A 49 0.22 -3.60 -10.71
N GLU A 50 1.27 -3.33 -11.51
CA GLU A 50 2.36 -2.43 -11.10
C GLU A 50 1.90 -0.99 -10.88
N GLN A 51 0.93 -0.51 -11.67
CA GLN A 51 0.39 0.84 -11.50
C GLN A 51 -0.22 1.03 -10.11
N HIS A 52 -0.96 0.04 -9.62
CA HIS A 52 -1.55 0.12 -8.30
C HIS A 52 -0.48 0.04 -7.21
N LEU A 53 0.54 -0.81 -7.37
CA LEU A 53 1.69 -0.84 -6.45
C LEU A 53 2.37 0.54 -6.35
N ASN A 54 2.61 1.21 -7.47
CA ASN A 54 3.23 2.53 -7.48
C ASN A 54 2.37 3.58 -6.76
N ASN A 55 1.05 3.53 -6.93
CA ASN A 55 0.13 4.40 -6.19
C ASN A 55 0.24 4.15 -4.68
N ILE A 56 0.22 2.88 -4.26
CA ILE A 56 0.33 2.47 -2.85
C ILE A 56 1.65 2.94 -2.24
N ILE A 57 2.78 2.76 -2.93
CA ILE A 57 4.09 3.25 -2.49
C ILE A 57 4.06 4.77 -2.33
N THR A 58 3.51 5.49 -3.31
CA THR A 58 3.40 6.97 -3.25
C THR A 58 2.55 7.39 -2.06
N TRP A 59 1.42 6.72 -1.81
CA TRP A 59 0.52 7.02 -0.69
C TRP A 59 1.15 6.74 0.67
N PHE A 60 1.89 5.64 0.81
CA PHE A 60 2.64 5.38 2.05
C PHE A 60 3.74 6.41 2.31
N GLN A 61 4.31 7.05 1.28
CA GLN A 61 5.30 8.13 1.46
C GLN A 61 4.69 9.45 1.95
N LEU A 62 3.37 9.61 1.88
CA LEU A 62 2.66 10.80 2.37
C LEU A 62 2.27 10.71 3.86
N ILE A 63 2.54 9.59 4.51
CA ILE A 63 2.25 9.32 5.93
C ILE A 63 3.41 9.79 6.81
#